data_AF-A0A661K3E3-F1
#
_entry.id   AF-A0A661K3E3-F1
#
_cell.length_a   1.000
_cell.length_b   1.000
_cell.length_c   1.000
_cell.angle_alpha   90.00
_cell.angle_beta   90.00
_cell.angle_gamma   90.00
#
_symmetry.space_group_name_H-M   'P 1'
#
loop_
_entity.id
_entity.type
_entity.pdbx_description
1 polymer ?
#
loop_
_entity_poly.entity_id
_entity_poly.type
_entity_poly.pdbx_seq_one_letter_code
_entity_poly.pdbx_strand_id
1 'polypeptide(L)'
;MKGKVVVVAGLLAGLFLLAQGAMACRWTLGPWKGCGYWAKARPCWSRIPLEKASEVQELYLKEVLPLREKLIQKKFELKRLWLKEKPDLQRILSLQKEIFAIKAEIAEKTARLRLKVMKALK
;
A
#
# COMPACT_ATOMS: atom_id res chain seq x y z
N MET A 1 -17.92 44.31 -37.48
CA MET A 1 -18.58 43.13 -36.87
C MET A 1 -17.86 41.81 -37.16
N LYS A 2 -17.27 41.60 -38.35
CA LYS A 2 -16.61 40.34 -38.75
C LYS A 2 -15.46 39.89 -37.82
N GLY A 3 -14.60 40.81 -37.34
CA GLY A 3 -13.48 40.47 -36.45
C GLY A 3 -13.88 39.95 -35.07
N LYS A 4 -14.97 40.48 -34.48
CA LYS A 4 -15.48 40.00 -33.18
C LYS A 4 -16.07 38.59 -33.28
N VAL A 5 -16.69 38.26 -34.43
CA VAL A 5 -17.23 36.92 -34.69
C VAL A 5 -16.10 35.89 -34.84
N VAL A 6 -14.99 36.26 -35.51
CA VAL A 6 -13.82 35.37 -35.65
C VAL A 6 -13.13 35.11 -34.30
N VAL A 7 -13.00 36.14 -33.46
CA VAL A 7 -12.39 35.98 -32.13
C VAL A 7 -13.26 35.13 -31.20
N VAL A 8 -14.59 35.31 -31.23
CA VAL A 8 -15.53 34.50 -30.42
C VAL A 8 -15.59 33.07 -30.94
N ALA A 9 -15.58 32.85 -32.26
CA ALA A 9 -15.53 31.51 -32.85
C ALA A 9 -14.23 30.77 -32.50
N GLY A 10 -13.09 31.47 -32.47
CA GLY A 10 -11.81 30.90 -32.05
C GLY A 10 -11.78 30.51 -30.57
N LEU A 11 -12.34 31.35 -29.69
CA LEU A 11 -12.46 31.05 -28.25
C LEU A 11 -13.38 29.86 -27.97
N LEU A 12 -14.50 29.75 -28.68
CA LEU A 12 -15.42 28.62 -28.54
C LEU A 12 -14.81 27.31 -29.08
N ALA A 13 -14.08 27.36 -30.20
CA ALA A 13 -13.38 26.18 -30.73
C ALA A 13 -12.25 25.70 -29.79
N GLY A 14 -11.51 26.61 -29.16
CA GLY A 14 -10.47 26.28 -28.19
C GLY A 14 -11.01 25.60 -26.92
N LEU A 15 -12.16 26.07 -26.41
CA LEU A 15 -12.86 25.45 -25.28
C LEU A 15 -13.37 24.04 -25.61
N PHE A 16 -13.82 23.81 -26.84
CA PHE A 16 -14.32 22.49 -27.27
C PHE A 16 -13.20 21.44 -27.38
N LEU A 17 -12.00 21.84 -27.84
CA LEU A 17 -10.83 20.94 -27.90
C LEU A 17 -10.30 20.55 -26.51
N LEU A 18 -10.32 21.47 -25.54
CA LEU A 18 -9.94 21.16 -24.15
C LEU A 18 -10.94 20.23 -23.46
N ALA A 19 -12.23 20.34 -23.78
CA ALA A 19 -13.26 19.44 -23.27
C ALA A 19 -13.10 17.99 -23.78
N GLN A 20 -12.64 17.79 -25.02
CA GLN A 20 -12.36 16.45 -25.56
C GLN A 20 -11.12 15.80 -24.90
N GLY A 21 -10.08 16.58 -24.60
CA GLY A 21 -8.89 16.09 -23.88
C GLY A 21 -9.19 15.54 -22.48
N ALA A 22 -10.14 16.15 -21.75
CA ALA A 22 -10.55 15.68 -20.43
C ALA A 22 -11.36 14.35 -20.47
N MET A 23 -12.09 14.10 -21.55
CA MET A 23 -12.85 12.85 -21.74
C MET A 23 -11.95 11.68 -22.16
N ALA A 24 -10.84 11.94 -22.86
CA ALA A 24 -9.88 10.91 -23.27
C ALA A 24 -9.09 10.31 -22.07
N CYS A 25 -8.83 11.08 -21.02
CA CYS A 25 -8.22 10.56 -19.79
C CYS A 25 -9.13 9.61 -19.01
N ARG A 26 -10.46 9.70 -19.16
CA ARG A 26 -11.40 8.83 -18.43
C ARG A 26 -11.60 7.47 -19.12
N TRP A 27 -11.40 7.37 -20.43
CA TRP A 27 -11.58 6.13 -21.19
C TRP A 27 -10.28 5.33 -21.37
N THR A 28 -9.11 5.97 -21.31
CA THR A 28 -7.81 5.27 -21.35
C THR A 28 -7.40 4.69 -20.00
N LEU A 29 -7.98 5.17 -18.91
CA LEU A 29 -7.83 4.61 -17.57
C LEU A 29 -9.04 3.74 -17.25
N GLY A 30 -9.10 2.57 -17.90
CA GLY A 30 -10.17 1.59 -17.70
C GLY A 30 -10.36 1.20 -16.22
N PRO A 31 -11.52 0.61 -15.87
CA PRO A 31 -11.97 0.33 -14.50
C PRO A 31 -11.13 -0.71 -13.73
N TRP A 32 -9.92 -1.02 -14.21
CA TRP A 32 -9.06 -2.11 -13.77
C TRP A 32 -7.76 -1.63 -13.09
N LYS A 33 -7.53 -0.33 -12.89
CA LYS A 33 -6.42 0.16 -12.06
C LYS A 33 -6.86 0.34 -10.60
N GLY A 34 -7.11 -0.77 -9.92
CA GLY A 34 -7.30 -0.80 -8.46
C GLY A 34 -6.90 -2.12 -7.81
N CYS A 35 -6.95 -3.21 -8.57
CA CYS A 35 -6.53 -4.52 -8.11
C CYS A 35 -5.45 -5.03 -9.06
N GLY A 36 -4.19 -4.66 -8.79
CA GLY A 36 -3.05 -5.23 -9.51
C GLY A 36 -3.05 -6.76 -9.45
N TYR A 37 -2.27 -7.40 -10.31
CA TYR A 37 -2.15 -8.85 -10.50
C TYR A 37 -2.01 -9.67 -9.19
N TRP A 38 -1.59 -9.04 -8.09
CA TRP A 38 -1.50 -9.60 -6.73
C TRP A 38 -2.82 -9.65 -5.93
N ALA A 39 -3.92 -9.11 -6.46
CA ALA A 39 -5.22 -9.05 -5.78
C ALA A 39 -5.94 -10.41 -5.76
N LYS A 40 -5.60 -11.33 -6.68
CA LYS A 40 -6.23 -12.67 -6.73
C LYS A 40 -5.79 -13.61 -5.58
N ALA A 41 -4.70 -13.28 -4.88
CA ALA A 41 -4.12 -14.15 -3.83
C ALA A 41 -4.49 -13.74 -2.38
N ARG A 42 -5.25 -12.65 -2.20
CA ARG A 42 -5.73 -12.25 -0.88
C ARG A 42 -7.16 -12.80 -0.69
N PRO A 43 -7.46 -13.49 0.43
CA PRO A 43 -8.84 -13.71 0.83
C PRO A 43 -9.53 -12.35 0.78
N CYS A 44 -10.67 -12.26 0.11
CA CYS A 44 -11.42 -11.02 0.05
C CYS A 44 -11.82 -10.71 1.49
N TRP A 45 -11.12 -9.77 2.14
CA TRP A 45 -11.48 -9.30 3.48
C TRP A 45 -12.92 -8.79 3.52
N SER A 46 -13.47 -8.41 2.37
CA SER A 46 -14.88 -8.07 2.15
C SER A 46 -15.88 -9.20 2.39
N ARG A 47 -15.45 -10.46 2.53
CA ARG A 47 -16.33 -11.60 2.84
C ARG A 47 -16.41 -11.94 4.34
N ILE A 48 -15.59 -11.31 5.18
CA ILE A 48 -15.60 -11.58 6.63
C ILE A 48 -16.78 -10.83 7.25
N PRO A 49 -17.62 -11.48 8.08
CA PRO A 49 -18.64 -10.78 8.86
C PRO A 49 -18.02 -9.67 9.71
N LEU A 50 -18.67 -8.52 9.78
CA LEU A 50 -18.11 -7.32 10.44
C LEU A 50 -17.71 -7.58 11.89
N GLU A 51 -18.48 -8.40 12.61
CA GLU A 51 -18.24 -8.82 14.00
C GLU A 51 -16.96 -9.65 14.16
N LYS A 52 -16.65 -10.52 13.19
CA LYS A 52 -15.42 -11.33 13.22
C LYS A 52 -14.20 -10.54 12.71
N ALA A 53 -14.45 -9.49 11.92
CA ALA A 53 -13.39 -8.63 11.40
C ALA A 53 -12.75 -7.77 12.50
N SER A 54 -13.55 -7.26 13.44
CA SER A 54 -13.04 -6.49 14.59
C SER A 54 -12.18 -7.35 15.52
N GLU A 55 -12.60 -8.58 15.84
CA GLU A 55 -11.82 -9.50 16.67
C GLU A 55 -10.46 -9.84 16.06
N VAL A 56 -10.44 -10.15 14.75
CA VAL A 56 -9.20 -10.43 14.01
C VAL A 56 -8.30 -9.20 13.98
N GLN A 57 -8.89 -8.01 13.80
CA GLN A 57 -8.15 -6.76 13.82
C GLN A 57 -7.54 -6.52 15.20
N GLU A 58 -8.29 -6.67 16.29
CA GLU A 58 -7.77 -6.54 17.65
C GLU A 58 -6.63 -7.50 17.96
N LEU A 59 -6.76 -8.77 17.56
CA LEU A 59 -5.71 -9.77 17.74
C LEU A 59 -4.45 -9.39 16.96
N TYR A 60 -4.60 -8.92 15.72
CA TYR A 60 -3.48 -8.41 14.94
C TYR A 60 -2.83 -7.19 15.61
N LEU A 61 -3.63 -6.26 16.13
CA LEU A 61 -3.14 -5.07 16.82
C LEU A 61 -2.36 -5.45 18.08
N LYS A 62 -2.86 -6.39 18.88
CA LYS A 62 -2.21 -6.83 20.13
C LYS A 62 -0.93 -7.62 19.88
N GLU A 63 -0.94 -8.53 18.90
CA GLU A 63 0.18 -9.47 18.70
C GLU A 63 1.24 -8.98 17.71
N VAL A 64 0.87 -8.20 16.69
CA VAL A 64 1.75 -7.84 15.57
C VAL A 64 2.25 -6.40 15.64
N LEU A 65 1.46 -5.44 16.13
CA LEU A 65 1.95 -4.06 16.26
C LEU A 65 3.21 -3.90 17.11
N PRO A 66 3.34 -4.48 18.32
CA PRO A 66 4.56 -4.27 19.11
C PRO A 66 5.81 -4.82 18.41
N LEU A 67 5.67 -5.91 17.64
CA LEU A 67 6.77 -6.43 16.81
C LEU A 67 7.08 -5.52 15.63
N ARG A 68 6.07 -4.88 15.04
CA ARG A 68 6.24 -3.93 13.95
C ARG A 68 6.95 -2.66 14.43
N GLU A 69 6.63 -2.17 15.62
CA GLU A 69 7.32 -1.03 16.23
C GLU A 69 8.79 -1.34 16.49
N LYS A 70 9.08 -2.50 17.10
CA LYS A 70 10.46 -2.99 17.28
C LYS A 70 11.20 -3.12 15.95
N LEU A 71 10.55 -3.66 14.92
CA LEU A 71 11.12 -3.77 13.58
C LEU A 71 11.48 -2.40 12.99
N ILE A 72 10.61 -1.40 13.17
CA ILE A 72 10.83 -0.04 12.69
C ILE A 72 12.03 0.60 13.40
N GLN A 73 12.09 0.49 14.73
CA GLN A 73 13.23 0.97 15.53
C GLN A 73 14.56 0.35 15.06
N LYS A 74 14.60 -0.97 14.89
CA LYS A 74 15.80 -1.69 14.41
C LYS A 74 16.19 -1.30 12.99
N LYS A 75 15.22 -1.03 12.10
CA LYS A 75 15.49 -0.51 10.76
C LYS A 75 16.07 0.90 10.79
N PHE A 76 15.62 1.75 11.71
CA PHE A 76 16.22 3.08 11.89
C PHE A 76 17.65 2.99 12.41
N GLU A 77 17.92 2.10 13.37
CA GLU A 77 19.29 1.83 13.84
C GLU A 77 20.19 1.37 12.69
N LEU A 78 19.73 0.42 11.88
CA LEU A 78 20.45 -0.07 10.70
C LEU A 78 20.72 1.08 9.72
N LYS A 79 19.71 1.90 9.41
CA LYS A 79 19.87 3.05 8.52
C LYS A 79 20.89 4.05 9.07
N ARG A 80 20.89 4.30 10.39
CA ARG A 80 21.87 5.17 11.05
C ARG A 80 23.29 4.63 10.94
N LEU A 81 23.50 3.32 11.03
CA LEU A 81 24.82 2.70 10.82
C LEU A 81 25.32 2.87 9.39
N TRP A 82 24.45 2.72 8.40
CA TRP A 82 24.79 2.92 6.99
C TRP A 82 25.16 4.37 6.65
N LEU A 83 24.69 5.35 7.44
CA LEU A 83 24.99 6.76 7.25
C LEU A 83 26.29 7.22 7.94
N LYS A 84 26.97 6.36 8.69
CA LYS A 84 28.27 6.70 9.30
C LYS A 84 29.35 6.71 8.23
N GLU A 85 30.34 7.60 8.38
CA GLU A 85 31.52 7.69 7.48
C GLU A 85 32.29 6.37 7.38
N LYS A 86 32.32 5.59 8.47
CA LYS A 86 32.91 4.24 8.52
C LYS A 86 31.85 3.26 9.05
N PRO A 87 31.12 2.55 8.17
CA PRO A 87 30.13 1.58 8.59
C PRO A 87 30.79 0.32 9.18
N ASP A 88 30.31 -0.11 10.35
CA ASP A 88 30.74 -1.35 10.99
C ASP A 88 29.95 -2.54 10.42
N LEU A 89 30.62 -3.34 9.60
CA LEU A 89 30.03 -4.51 8.94
C LEU A 89 29.52 -5.56 9.93
N GLN A 90 30.24 -5.83 11.02
CA GLN A 90 29.82 -6.84 12.00
C GLN A 90 28.52 -6.40 12.68
N ARG A 91 28.43 -5.13 13.05
CA ARG A 91 27.23 -4.56 13.68
C ARG A 91 26.04 -4.48 12.71
N ILE A 92 26.29 -4.22 11.43
CA ILE A 92 25.26 -4.24 10.39
C ILE A 92 24.69 -5.65 10.23
N LEU A 93 25.56 -6.67 10.13
CA LEU A 93 25.14 -8.06 9.98
C LEU A 93 24.38 -8.56 11.21
N SER A 94 24.79 -8.18 12.43
CA SER A 94 24.06 -8.55 13.64
C SER A 94 22.66 -7.94 13.67
N LEU A 95 22.51 -6.64 13.37
CA LEU A 95 21.21 -5.99 13.30
C LEU A 95 20.32 -6.54 12.18
N GLN A 96 20.91 -6.91 11.04
CA GLN A 96 20.16 -7.56 9.97
C GLN A 96 19.58 -8.91 10.42
N LYS A 97 20.35 -9.72 11.16
CA LYS A 97 19.85 -10.99 11.73
C LYS A 97 18.70 -10.76 12.71
N GLU A 98 18.82 -9.77 13.60
CA GLU A 98 17.73 -9.38 14.52
C GLU A 98 16.47 -8.97 13.74
N ILE A 99 16.63 -8.15 12.70
CA ILE A 99 15.52 -7.74 11.81
C ILE A 99 14.87 -8.94 11.13
N PHE A 100 15.65 -9.93 10.67
CA PHE A 100 15.11 -11.13 10.06
C PHE A 100 14.34 -11.99 11.05
N ALA A 101 14.83 -12.14 12.28
CA ALA A 101 14.13 -12.85 13.33
C ALA A 101 12.76 -12.21 13.63
N ILE A 102 12.71 -10.88 13.78
CA ILE A 102 11.43 -10.17 14.02
C ILE A 102 10.48 -10.33 12.83
N LYS A 103 10.99 -10.28 11.59
CA LYS A 103 10.15 -10.51 10.40
C LYS A 103 9.60 -11.93 10.35
N ALA A 104 10.39 -12.92 10.75
CA ALA A 104 9.95 -14.32 10.81
C ALA A 104 8.81 -14.47 11.84
N GLU A 105 8.95 -13.88 13.02
CA GLU A 105 7.91 -13.92 14.05
C GLU A 105 6.62 -13.24 13.60
N ILE A 106 6.71 -12.07 12.94
CA ILE A 106 5.56 -11.39 12.34
C ILE A 106 4.88 -12.27 11.29
N ALA A 107 5.66 -12.92 10.42
CA ALA A 107 5.13 -13.80 9.38
C ALA A 107 4.39 -14.99 9.98
N GLU A 108 4.94 -15.61 11.02
CA GLU A 108 4.31 -16.72 11.72
C GLU A 108 2.99 -16.32 12.37
N LYS A 109 2.97 -15.22 13.15
CA LYS A 109 1.74 -14.70 13.77
C LYS A 109 0.69 -14.34 12.73
N THR A 110 1.09 -13.70 11.64
CA THR A 110 0.19 -13.35 10.53
C THR A 110 -0.38 -14.59 9.84
N ALA A 111 0.43 -15.64 9.64
CA ALA A 111 -0.03 -16.90 9.06
C ALA A 111 -1.07 -17.59 9.97
N ARG A 112 -0.82 -17.62 11.28
CA ARG A 112 -1.77 -18.14 12.28
C ARG A 112 -3.09 -17.35 12.26
N LEU A 113 -3.03 -16.02 12.21
CA LEU A 113 -4.22 -15.15 12.11
C LEU A 113 -4.97 -15.40 10.80
N ARG A 114 -4.28 -15.54 9.67
CA ARG A 114 -4.88 -15.84 8.36
C ARG A 114 -5.63 -17.18 8.39
N LEU A 115 -5.08 -18.21 9.04
CA LEU A 115 -5.78 -19.49 9.20
C LEU A 115 -7.05 -19.35 10.05
N LYS A 116 -7.02 -18.57 11.13
CA LYS A 116 -8.23 -18.28 11.94
C LYS A 116 -9.32 -17.60 11.09
N VAL A 117 -8.94 -16.61 10.29
CA VAL A 117 -9.86 -15.92 9.36
C VAL A 117 -10.44 -16.89 8.34
N MET A 118 -9.62 -17.73 7.71
CA MET A 118 -10.10 -18.68 6.70
C MET A 118 -11.02 -19.75 7.29
N LYS A 119 -10.80 -20.17 8.55
CA LYS A 119 -11.73 -21.05 9.28
C LYS A 119 -13.05 -20.34 9.57
N ALA A 120 -13.02 -19.05 9.90
CA ALA A 120 -14.22 -18.27 10.20
C ALA A 120 -15.10 -17.93 8.98
N LEU A 121 -14.53 -18.05 7.77
CA LEU A 121 -15.18 -17.81 6.46
C LEU A 121 -15.80 -19.07 5.83
N LYS A 122 -15.46 -20.26 6.33
CA LYS A 122 -16.10 -21.52 5.95
C LYS A 122 -17.32 -21.75 6.84
#